data_AF-A0A829X0N5-F1
#
_entry.id   AF-A0A829X0N5-F1
#
_cell.length_a   1.000
_cell.length_b   1.000
_cell.length_c   1.000
_cell.angle_alpha   90.00
_cell.angle_beta   90.00
_cell.angle_gamma   90.00
#
_symmetry.space_group_name_H-M   'P 1'
#
loop_
_entity.id
_entity.type
_entity.pdbx_description
1 polymer ?
#
loop_
_entity_poly.entity_id
_entity_poly.type
_entity_poly.pdbx_seq_one_letter_code
_entity_poly.pdbx_strand_id
1 'polypeptide(L)'
;MTTILTEAIRDVPLDVPLQDAVLAGLVPVVACYSSDRMDAYAVVRLVEGTPALRDMALRRYSEWEETLANALIARLPATEMPSLVARLLARTAIATFRTALDEWMKTEGKSDLEAILRRTFTLQPLLWQDDFPLSSG
;
A
#
# COMPACT_ATOMS: atom_id res chain seq x y z
N MET A 1 2.43 -12.57 4.61
CA MET A 1 2.35 -11.20 4.01
C MET A 1 3.39 -10.25 4.59
N THR A 2 3.57 -10.11 5.90
CA THR A 2 4.63 -9.24 6.47
C THR A 2 6.05 -9.63 6.00
N THR A 3 6.33 -10.93 5.91
CA THR A 3 7.58 -11.46 5.32
C THR A 3 7.74 -11.09 3.86
N ILE A 4 6.68 -11.26 3.05
CA ILE A 4 6.63 -10.89 1.62
C ILE A 4 6.95 -9.41 1.42
N LEU A 5 6.36 -8.54 2.23
CA LEU A 5 6.58 -7.09 2.16
C LEU A 5 8.04 -6.72 2.48
N THR A 6 8.62 -7.36 3.50
CA THR A 6 10.02 -7.14 3.90
C THR A 6 10.99 -7.59 2.82
N GLU A 7 10.80 -8.80 2.29
CA GLU A 7 11.65 -9.40 1.26
C GLU A 7 11.57 -8.59 -0.04
N ALA A 8 10.36 -8.25 -0.48
CA ALA A 8 10.14 -7.48 -1.69
C ALA A 8 10.86 -6.13 -1.64
N ILE A 9 10.83 -5.42 -0.50
CA ILE A 9 11.55 -4.14 -0.39
C ILE A 9 13.06 -4.35 -0.25
N ARG A 10 13.52 -5.40 0.43
CA ARG A 10 14.95 -5.68 0.54
C ARG A 10 15.59 -5.88 -0.84
N ASP A 11 14.89 -6.55 -1.73
CA ASP A 11 15.41 -6.94 -3.05
C ASP A 11 15.40 -5.79 -4.07
N VAL A 12 14.74 -4.67 -3.75
CA VAL A 12 14.74 -3.48 -4.62
C VAL A 12 16.09 -2.75 -4.54
N PRO A 13 16.77 -2.51 -5.68
CA PRO A 13 17.99 -1.70 -5.72
C PRO A 13 17.82 -0.30 -5.08
N LEU A 14 18.88 0.22 -4.46
CA LEU A 14 18.82 1.47 -3.69
C LEU A 14 18.71 2.74 -4.56
N ASP A 15 19.01 2.65 -5.85
CA ASP A 15 18.93 3.73 -6.84
C ASP A 15 17.53 3.91 -7.44
N VAL A 16 16.61 2.97 -7.15
CA VAL A 16 15.21 3.06 -7.55
C VAL A 16 14.51 4.18 -6.75
N PRO A 17 13.69 5.04 -7.40
CA PRO A 17 12.92 6.06 -6.71
C PRO A 17 12.06 5.48 -5.57
N LEU A 18 11.94 6.23 -4.46
CA LEU A 18 11.24 5.77 -3.25
C LEU A 18 9.81 5.27 -3.51
N GLN A 19 9.07 5.98 -4.38
CA GLN A 19 7.71 5.58 -4.76
C GLN A 19 7.68 4.20 -5.43
N ASP A 20 8.60 3.97 -6.36
CA ASP A 20 8.71 2.70 -7.08
C ASP A 20 9.15 1.57 -6.15
N ALA A 21 10.05 1.85 -5.21
CA ALA A 21 10.48 0.87 -4.22
C ALA A 21 9.35 0.44 -3.27
N VAL A 22 8.53 1.38 -2.82
CA VAL A 22 7.35 1.09 -2.00
C VAL A 22 6.32 0.30 -2.80
N LEU A 23 6.05 0.71 -4.04
CA LEU A 23 5.10 0.02 -4.92
C LEU A 23 5.57 -1.41 -5.20
N ALA A 24 6.86 -1.63 -5.47
CA ALA A 24 7.45 -2.95 -5.65
C ALA A 24 7.31 -3.83 -4.39
N GLY A 25 7.33 -3.23 -3.20
CA GLY A 25 7.03 -3.93 -1.95
C GLY A 25 5.57 -4.41 -1.82
N LEU A 26 4.63 -3.60 -2.30
CA LEU A 26 3.19 -3.85 -2.16
C LEU A 26 2.59 -4.70 -3.28
N VAL A 27 3.20 -4.74 -4.47
CA VAL A 27 2.71 -5.55 -5.60
C VAL A 27 2.62 -7.05 -5.24
N PRO A 28 3.63 -7.69 -4.61
CA PRO A 28 3.52 -9.09 -4.19
C PRO A 28 2.42 -9.34 -3.14
N VAL A 29 2.14 -8.36 -2.29
CA VAL A 29 1.02 -8.41 -1.32
C VAL A 29 -0.31 -8.41 -2.07
N VAL A 30 -0.46 -7.56 -3.10
CA VAL A 30 -1.64 -7.52 -3.98
C VAL A 30 -1.81 -8.80 -4.79
N ALA A 31 -0.71 -9.41 -5.25
CA ALA A 31 -0.74 -10.65 -6.00
C ALA A 31 -1.42 -11.80 -5.22
N CYS A 32 -1.30 -11.81 -3.88
CA CYS A 32 -2.01 -12.76 -3.02
C CYS A 32 -3.55 -12.64 -3.08
N TYR A 33 -4.09 -11.47 -3.44
CA TYR A 33 -5.53 -11.27 -3.66
C TYR A 33 -5.95 -11.59 -5.11
N SER A 34 -4.98 -11.66 -6.02
CA SER A 34 -5.23 -11.82 -7.45
C SER A 34 -5.22 -13.29 -7.89
N SER A 35 -4.56 -14.17 -7.14
CA SER A 35 -4.44 -15.61 -7.44
C SER A 35 -5.76 -16.37 -7.31
N ASP A 36 -6.65 -15.94 -6.42
CA ASP A 36 -8.03 -16.45 -6.32
C ASP A 36 -8.99 -15.29 -5.99
N ARG A 37 -9.44 -14.58 -7.02
CA ARG A 37 -10.15 -13.30 -6.86
C ARG A 37 -11.46 -13.42 -6.09
N MET A 38 -12.18 -14.54 -6.24
CA MET A 38 -13.47 -14.74 -5.57
C MET A 38 -13.28 -15.07 -4.08
N ASP A 39 -12.32 -15.94 -3.77
CA ASP A 39 -11.99 -16.25 -2.38
C ASP A 39 -11.36 -15.05 -1.67
N ALA A 40 -10.48 -14.31 -2.35
CA ALA A 40 -9.91 -13.08 -1.84
C ALA A 40 -10.98 -12.01 -1.55
N TYR A 41 -11.93 -11.82 -2.46
CA TYR A 41 -13.04 -10.88 -2.25
C TYR A 41 -13.92 -11.30 -1.06
N ALA A 42 -14.26 -12.60 -0.96
CA ALA A 42 -15.05 -13.10 0.16
C ALA A 42 -14.33 -12.87 1.52
N VAL A 43 -13.01 -13.08 1.57
CA VAL A 43 -12.20 -12.83 2.77
C VAL A 43 -12.16 -11.34 3.11
N VAL A 44 -11.87 -10.46 2.15
CA VAL A 44 -11.82 -9.01 2.42
C VAL A 44 -13.20 -8.50 2.84
N ARG A 45 -14.28 -8.95 2.19
CA ARG A 45 -15.65 -8.64 2.58
C ARG A 45 -15.97 -9.08 4.01
N LEU A 46 -15.55 -10.29 4.39
CA LEU A 46 -15.77 -10.82 5.74
C LEU A 46 -15.01 -9.99 6.79
N VAL A 47 -13.74 -9.64 6.50
CA VAL A 47 -12.90 -8.82 7.36
C VAL A 47 -13.49 -7.43 7.54
N GLU A 48 -13.87 -6.77 6.44
CA GLU A 48 -14.44 -5.43 6.48
C GLU A 48 -15.85 -5.41 7.05
N GLY A 49 -16.63 -6.48 6.92
CA GLY A 49 -17.99 -6.59 7.45
C GLY A 49 -18.05 -6.93 8.95
N THR A 50 -16.95 -7.40 9.55
CA THR A 50 -16.92 -7.92 10.92
C THR A 50 -16.02 -7.04 11.82
N PRO A 51 -16.57 -6.31 12.81
CA PRO A 51 -15.79 -5.38 13.62
C PRO A 51 -14.51 -5.96 14.26
N ALA A 52 -14.60 -7.16 14.85
CA ALA A 52 -13.45 -7.81 15.48
C ALA A 52 -12.33 -8.18 14.48
N LEU A 53 -12.69 -8.50 13.23
CA LEU A 53 -11.72 -8.79 12.17
C LEU A 53 -11.12 -7.51 11.60
N ARG A 54 -11.89 -6.42 11.51
CA ARG A 54 -11.38 -5.11 11.14
C ARG A 54 -10.32 -4.62 12.12
N ASP A 55 -10.53 -4.78 13.42
CA ASP A 55 -9.51 -4.44 14.43
C ASP A 55 -8.22 -5.25 14.24
N MET A 56 -8.35 -6.52 13.86
CA MET A 56 -7.20 -7.36 13.54
C MET A 56 -6.48 -6.89 12.28
N ALA A 57 -7.22 -6.51 11.24
CA ALA A 57 -6.65 -5.97 10.01
C ALA A 57 -5.88 -4.67 10.27
N LEU A 58 -6.44 -3.77 11.09
CA LEU A 58 -5.77 -2.52 11.49
C LEU A 58 -4.47 -2.78 12.25
N ARG A 59 -4.43 -3.77 13.16
CA ARG A 59 -3.19 -4.19 13.82
C ARG A 59 -2.15 -4.68 12.82
N ARG A 60 -2.57 -5.49 11.84
CA ARG A 60 -1.69 -5.99 10.77
C ARG A 60 -1.14 -4.85 9.90
N TYR A 61 -1.97 -3.85 9.58
CA TYR A 61 -1.51 -2.67 8.86
C TYR A 61 -0.46 -1.89 9.65
N SER A 62 -0.65 -1.70 10.96
CA SER A 62 0.37 -1.06 11.81
C SER A 62 1.70 -1.83 11.81
N GLU A 63 1.67 -3.17 11.86
CA GLU A 63 2.88 -4.00 11.73
C GLU A 63 3.59 -3.81 10.38
N TRP A 64 2.81 -3.66 9.30
CA TRP A 64 3.36 -3.38 7.97
C TRP A 64 3.96 -1.99 7.88
N GLU A 65 3.31 -0.97 8.45
CA GLU A 65 3.84 0.39 8.51
C GLU A 65 5.20 0.43 9.22
N GLU A 66 5.36 -0.27 10.33
CA GLU A 66 6.63 -0.36 11.04
C GLU A 66 7.71 -1.08 10.22
N THR A 67 7.33 -2.20 9.59
CA THR A 67 8.21 -2.97 8.71
C THR A 67 8.71 -2.14 7.52
N LEU A 68 7.79 -1.45 6.85
CA LEU A 68 8.06 -0.54 5.75
C LEU A 68 9.00 0.59 6.18
N ALA A 69 8.70 1.25 7.30
CA ALA A 69 9.51 2.36 7.78
C ALA A 69 10.95 1.91 8.04
N ASN A 70 11.14 0.77 8.69
CA ASN A 70 12.48 0.23 8.97
C ASN A 70 13.25 -0.09 7.69
N ALA A 71 12.59 -0.66 6.68
CA ALA A 71 13.22 -0.98 5.40
C ALA A 71 13.54 0.28 4.54
N LEU A 72 12.77 1.36 4.72
CA LEU A 72 12.95 2.61 3.98
C LEU A 72 14.05 3.49 4.54
N ILE A 73 14.40 3.39 5.83
CA ILE A 73 15.46 4.22 6.44
C ILE A 73 16.77 4.15 5.67
N ALA A 74 17.18 2.96 5.21
CA ALA A 74 18.43 2.76 4.46
C ALA A 74 18.43 3.42 3.06
N ARG A 75 17.26 3.78 2.53
CA ARG A 75 17.08 4.42 1.21
C ARG A 75 16.99 5.94 1.29
N LEU A 76 16.78 6.48 2.49
CA LEU A 76 16.64 7.91 2.67
C LEU A 76 18.00 8.59 2.69
N PRO A 77 18.11 9.79 2.09
CA PRO A 77 19.31 10.59 2.27
C PRO A 77 19.52 10.89 3.76
N ALA A 78 20.77 11.16 4.13
CA ALA A 78 21.10 11.64 5.46
C ALA A 78 20.46 13.03 5.67
N THR A 79 19.22 13.04 6.14
CA THR A 79 18.45 14.23 6.53
C THR A 79 18.52 14.40 8.04
N GLU A 80 18.01 15.52 8.56
CA GLU A 80 17.89 15.71 10.01
C GLU A 80 16.85 14.77 10.65
N MET A 81 15.92 14.20 9.87
CA MET A 81 14.80 13.39 10.40
C MET A 81 14.43 12.15 9.55
N PRO A 82 15.37 11.25 9.21
CA PRO A 82 15.12 10.11 8.33
C PRO A 82 14.05 9.17 8.88
N SER A 83 13.99 8.98 10.21
CA SER A 83 12.96 8.16 10.86
C SER A 83 11.54 8.76 10.72
N LEU A 84 11.40 10.09 10.77
CA LEU A 84 10.11 10.74 10.55
C LEU A 84 9.65 10.55 9.11
N VAL A 85 10.55 10.81 8.16
CA VAL A 85 10.27 10.66 6.71
C VAL A 85 9.90 9.21 6.38
N ALA A 86 10.65 8.23 6.89
CA ALA A 86 10.37 6.81 6.67
C ALA A 86 8.99 6.40 7.20
N ARG A 87 8.62 6.83 8.42
CA ARG A 87 7.31 6.54 9.00
C ARG A 87 6.18 7.22 8.23
N LEU A 88 6.38 8.45 7.77
CA LEU A 88 5.40 9.16 6.95
C LEU A 88 5.16 8.45 5.62
N LEU A 89 6.24 8.06 4.93
CA LEU A 89 6.17 7.29 3.69
C LEU A 89 5.45 5.95 3.89
N ALA A 90 5.81 5.20 4.94
CA ALA A 90 5.18 3.92 5.23
C ALA A 90 3.66 4.04 5.50
N ARG A 91 3.26 5.01 6.33
CA ARG A 91 1.85 5.25 6.66
C ARG A 91 1.05 5.70 5.44
N THR A 92 1.60 6.59 4.64
CA THR A 92 0.93 7.05 3.41
C THR A 92 0.83 5.94 2.36
N ALA A 93 1.83 5.06 2.26
CA ALA A 93 1.78 3.88 1.41
C ALA A 93 0.66 2.91 1.83
N ILE A 94 0.54 2.62 3.12
CA ILE A 94 -0.51 1.74 3.64
C ILE A 94 -1.90 2.37 3.52
N ALA A 95 -2.03 3.70 3.71
CA ALA A 95 -3.26 4.41 3.40
C ALA A 95 -3.64 4.28 1.92
N THR A 96 -2.68 4.46 1.01
CA THR A 96 -2.88 4.32 -0.44
C THR A 96 -3.30 2.90 -0.83
N PHE A 97 -2.69 1.88 -0.22
CA PHE A 97 -3.09 0.48 -0.38
C PHE A 97 -4.52 0.22 0.09
N ARG A 98 -4.89 0.72 1.28
CA ARG A 98 -6.26 0.59 1.81
C ARG A 98 -7.29 1.28 0.91
N THR A 99 -6.97 2.46 0.38
CA THR A 99 -7.81 3.14 -0.61
C THR A 99 -8.00 2.30 -1.88
N ALA A 100 -6.95 1.63 -2.36
CA ALA A 100 -7.05 0.72 -3.50
C ALA A 100 -7.94 -0.51 -3.20
N LEU A 101 -7.83 -1.08 -2.00
CA LEU A 101 -8.69 -2.18 -1.55
C LEU A 101 -10.16 -1.74 -1.47
N ASP A 102 -10.43 -0.56 -0.92
CA ASP A 102 -11.80 -0.03 -0.83
C ASP A 102 -12.43 0.14 -2.22
N GLU A 103 -11.66 0.64 -3.19
CA GLU A 103 -12.13 0.78 -4.57
C GLU A 103 -12.34 -0.58 -5.25
N TRP A 104 -11.42 -1.52 -5.06
CA TRP A 104 -11.57 -2.89 -5.55
C TRP A 104 -12.82 -3.57 -4.98
N MET A 105 -13.12 -3.33 -3.70
CA MET A 105 -14.33 -3.84 -3.02
C MET A 105 -15.63 -3.28 -3.62
N LYS A 106 -15.67 -2.01 -4.04
CA LYS A 106 -16.84 -1.43 -4.75
C LYS A 106 -17.14 -2.15 -6.06
N THR A 107 -16.12 -2.72 -6.70
CA THR A 107 -16.25 -3.49 -7.94
C THR A 107 -16.49 -4.98 -7.73
N GLU A 108 -16.80 -5.40 -6.49
CA GLU A 108 -16.97 -6.81 -6.11
C GLU A 108 -15.75 -7.67 -6.45
N GLY A 109 -14.55 -7.07 -6.37
CA GLY A 109 -13.28 -7.73 -6.69
C GLY A 109 -13.05 -8.03 -8.18
N LYS A 110 -13.88 -7.51 -9.08
CA LYS A 110 -13.81 -7.78 -10.53
C LYS A 110 -12.67 -7.01 -11.21
N SER A 111 -12.39 -5.81 -10.72
CA SER A 111 -11.30 -4.97 -11.25
C SER A 111 -9.92 -5.51 -10.87
N ASP A 112 -8.91 -5.10 -11.62
CA ASP A 112 -7.52 -5.42 -11.34
C ASP A 112 -7.00 -4.57 -10.16
N LEU A 113 -6.83 -5.20 -8.99
CA LEU A 113 -6.36 -4.52 -7.78
C LEU A 113 -4.94 -3.94 -7.94
N GLU A 114 -4.07 -4.57 -8.73
CA GLU A 114 -2.72 -4.03 -8.96
C GLU A 114 -2.81 -2.75 -9.80
N ALA A 115 -3.64 -2.76 -10.84
CA ALA A 115 -3.87 -1.56 -11.66
C ALA A 115 -4.46 -0.41 -10.82
N ILE A 116 -5.41 -0.71 -9.93
CA ILE A 116 -5.98 0.28 -9.00
C ILE A 116 -4.90 0.81 -8.06
N LEU A 117 -4.06 -0.06 -7.47
CA LEU A 117 -2.97 0.34 -6.59
C LEU A 117 -1.98 1.27 -7.30
N ARG A 118 -1.54 0.90 -8.50
CA ARG A 118 -0.63 1.73 -9.31
C ARG A 118 -1.28 3.09 -9.59
N ARG A 119 -2.57 3.12 -9.91
CA ARG A 119 -3.32 4.35 -10.14
C ARG A 119 -3.35 5.23 -8.89
N THR A 120 -3.68 4.69 -7.71
CA THR A 120 -3.71 5.49 -6.48
C THR A 120 -2.34 6.07 -6.12
N PHE A 121 -1.25 5.34 -6.35
CA PHE A 121 0.11 5.89 -6.20
C PHE A 121 0.38 7.07 -7.16
N THR A 122 -0.08 7.01 -8.41
CA THR A 122 0.08 8.15 -9.34
C THR A 122 -0.73 9.38 -8.93
N LEU A 123 -1.85 9.19 -8.23
CA LEU A 123 -2.70 10.30 -7.76
C LEU A 123 -2.09 11.01 -6.54
N GLN A 124 -1.45 10.26 -5.64
CA GLN A 124 -0.94 10.78 -4.36
C GLN A 124 -0.12 12.09 -4.45
N PRO A 125 0.90 12.23 -5.33
CA PRO A 125 1.65 13.49 -5.44
C PRO A 125 0.84 14.62 -6.09
N LEU A 126 -0.16 14.29 -6.90
CA LEU A 126 -1.00 15.25 -7.60
C LEU A 126 -2.03 15.91 -6.67
N LEU A 127 -2.45 15.24 -5.59
CA LEU A 127 -3.41 15.76 -4.62
C LEU A 127 -3.00 17.09 -3.95
N TRP A 128 -1.71 17.43 -4.02
CA TRP A 128 -1.12 18.60 -3.37
C TRP A 128 -0.68 19.67 -4.38
N GLN A 129 -0.95 19.46 -5.67
CA GLN A 129 -0.68 20.46 -6.72
C GLN A 129 -1.90 21.37 -6.89
N ASP A 130 -1.68 22.68 -6.96
CA ASP A 130 -2.73 23.71 -6.99
C ASP A 130 -3.76 23.52 -8.13
N ASP A 131 -3.38 22.81 -9.20
CA ASP A 131 -4.19 22.60 -10.40
C ASP A 131 -4.87 21.22 -10.47
N PHE A 132 -4.89 20.41 -9.41
CA PHE A 132 -5.52 19.08 -9.48
C PHE A 132 -7.03 19.21 -9.76
N PRO A 133 -7.53 18.92 -10.97
CA PRO A 133 -8.94 18.97 -11.22
C PRO A 133 -9.53 17.71 -10.59
N LEU A 134 -10.44 17.86 -9.62
CA LEU A 134 -11.27 16.76 -9.09
C LEU A 134 -12.29 16.24 -10.14
N SER A 135 -11.97 16.34 -11.42
CA SER A 135 -12.74 15.87 -12.57
C SER A 135 -11.83 14.92 -13.35
N SER A 136 -12.14 13.64 -13.55
CA SER A 136 -13.43 13.09 -13.97
C SER A 136 -13.47 11.58 -13.73
N GLY A 137 -14.66 11.09 -13.37
CA GLY A 137 -15.15 9.73 -13.69
C GLY A 137 -14.69 8.62 -12.77
#